data_AF-A0A537WRA0-F1
#
_entry.id   AF-A0A537WRA0-F1
#
_cell.length_a   1.000
_cell.length_b   1.000
_cell.length_c   1.000
_cell.angle_alpha   90.00
_cell.angle_beta   90.00
_cell.angle_gamma   90.00
#
_symmetry.space_group_name_H-M   'P 1'
#
loop_
_entity.id
_entity.type
_entity.pdbx_description
1 polymer ?
#
loop_
_entity_poly.entity_id
_entity_poly.type
_entity_poly.pdbx_seq_one_letter_code
_entity_poly.pdbx_strand_id
1 'polypeptide(L)'
;MQWRMRALCAAAVLLTACVPAVPYGQEPAINSPAFAVRIPAPGRPGYLQTIKFVDDGMRYVDRDSQFFISPAGEMCFRVRPNYPEIIYDAAYRNWCIYPQVVDRVEAATNDVTGINEVRLWCLRSYPQCAHAPDSGWVSNNISAGTVDYLRQRAAVEDLISIMGGNVRFAQPPSGYLSNTGEISPPR
;
A
#
# COMPACT_ATOMS: atom_id res chain seq x y z
N MET A 1 -55.90 54.00 40.26
CA MET A 1 -56.21 53.60 38.87
C MET A 1 -54.87 53.35 38.17
N GLN A 2 -54.50 52.09 37.90
CA GLN A 2 -54.53 51.50 36.54
C GLN A 2 -53.46 52.19 35.63
N TRP A 3 -52.33 51.61 35.17
CA TRP A 3 -52.09 50.34 34.46
C TRP A 3 -50.60 49.93 34.46
N ARG A 4 -50.37 48.66 34.12
CA ARG A 4 -49.10 47.92 33.97
C ARG A 4 -48.32 48.27 32.69
N MET A 5 -47.00 48.02 32.68
CA MET A 5 -46.21 47.28 31.66
C MET A 5 -44.72 47.31 32.07
N ARG A 6 -44.19 46.30 32.76
CA ARG A 6 -43.48 45.11 32.21
C ARG A 6 -42.49 45.44 31.07
N ALA A 7 -41.20 45.46 31.41
CA ALA A 7 -40.12 45.10 30.49
C ALA A 7 -39.21 44.09 31.21
N LEU A 8 -39.18 42.88 30.67
CA LEU A 8 -38.33 41.77 31.10
C LEU A 8 -36.88 42.03 30.65
N CYS A 9 -35.93 42.01 31.57
CA CYS A 9 -34.52 41.82 31.23
C CYS A 9 -34.19 40.34 31.41
N ALA A 10 -33.80 39.71 30.30
CA ALA A 10 -33.47 38.31 30.19
C ALA A 10 -32.23 37.94 31.01
N ALA A 11 -32.33 36.87 31.81
CA ALA A 11 -31.18 36.19 32.38
C ALA A 11 -30.53 35.33 31.28
N ALA A 12 -29.37 35.76 30.78
CA ALA A 12 -28.54 34.94 29.91
C ALA A 12 -27.81 33.90 30.79
N VAL A 13 -28.33 32.69 30.82
CA VAL A 13 -27.66 31.52 31.41
C VAL A 13 -26.53 31.11 30.45
N LEU A 14 -25.29 31.37 30.85
CA LEU A 14 -24.10 30.86 30.18
C LEU A 14 -24.00 29.35 30.44
N LEU A 15 -24.56 28.56 29.53
CA LEU A 15 -24.25 27.14 29.41
C LEU A 15 -22.87 27.02 28.75
N THR A 16 -21.83 26.93 29.58
CA THR A 16 -20.52 26.43 29.16
C THR A 16 -20.66 24.96 28.78
N ALA A 17 -20.85 24.70 27.49
CA ALA A 17 -20.73 23.36 26.94
C ALA A 17 -19.27 22.91 27.04
N CYS A 18 -18.99 21.94 27.91
CA CYS A 18 -17.78 21.14 27.87
C CYS A 18 -17.81 20.29 26.59
N VAL A 19 -17.35 20.87 25.47
CA VAL A 19 -17.04 20.10 24.28
C VAL A 19 -15.74 19.33 24.57
N PRO A 20 -15.72 17.99 24.50
CA PRO A 20 -14.46 17.26 24.60
C PRO A 20 -13.59 17.71 23.42
N ALA A 21 -12.44 18.29 23.74
CA ALA A 21 -11.41 18.58 22.77
C ALA A 21 -10.97 17.26 22.13
N VAL A 22 -11.47 16.99 20.92
CA VAL A 22 -10.86 15.99 20.04
C VAL A 22 -9.43 16.48 19.81
N PRO A 23 -8.38 15.71 20.13
CA PRO A 23 -7.02 16.16 19.90
C PRO A 23 -6.80 16.33 18.39
N TYR A 24 -6.94 17.57 17.94
CA TYR A 24 -6.44 18.04 16.66
C TYR A 24 -4.92 17.89 16.70
N GLY A 25 -4.37 16.94 15.94
CA GLY A 25 -2.92 16.87 15.76
C GLY A 25 -2.30 15.49 15.61
N GLN A 26 -3.07 14.39 15.63
CA GLN A 26 -2.49 13.11 15.25
C GLN A 26 -2.45 13.02 13.73
N GLU A 27 -1.34 13.48 13.14
CA GLU A 27 -1.00 13.14 11.75
C GLU A 27 -1.22 11.63 11.58
N PRO A 28 -1.96 11.21 10.56
CA PRO A 28 -2.37 9.83 10.48
C PRO A 28 -1.09 9.02 10.20
N ALA A 29 -0.77 8.10 11.12
CA ALA A 29 0.57 7.54 11.22
C ALA A 29 0.87 6.57 10.07
N ILE A 30 1.87 6.92 9.25
CA ILE A 30 2.46 6.01 8.26
C ILE A 30 3.12 4.83 8.97
N ASN A 31 3.03 3.64 8.39
CA ASN A 31 3.59 2.40 8.95
C ASN A 31 3.06 2.08 10.36
N SER A 32 1.82 2.47 10.67
CA SER A 32 1.20 2.21 11.97
C SER A 32 1.14 0.71 12.27
N PRO A 33 1.62 0.24 13.45
CA PRO A 33 1.49 -1.15 13.87
C PRO A 33 0.05 -1.61 14.06
N ALA A 34 -0.93 -0.69 14.09
CA ALA A 34 -2.35 -1.02 14.20
C ALA A 34 -2.85 -1.87 13.01
N PHE A 35 -2.15 -1.84 11.87
CA PHE A 35 -2.47 -2.66 10.70
C PHE A 35 -1.85 -4.06 10.76
N ALA A 36 -1.03 -4.38 11.76
CA ALA A 36 -0.51 -5.73 11.97
C ALA A 36 -1.57 -6.61 12.66
N VAL A 37 -2.47 -7.18 11.86
CA VAL A 37 -3.62 -7.97 12.32
C VAL A 37 -3.21 -9.38 12.77
N ARG A 38 -2.17 -9.95 12.14
CA ARG A 38 -1.69 -11.31 12.42
C ARG A 38 -0.25 -11.30 12.95
N ILE A 39 0.05 -12.29 13.78
CA ILE A 39 1.41 -12.54 14.25
C ILE A 39 2.22 -13.15 13.07
N PRO A 40 3.45 -12.66 12.81
CA PRO A 40 4.34 -13.25 11.80
C PRO A 40 4.57 -14.75 12.06
N ALA A 41 4.76 -15.52 10.99
CA ALA A 41 5.11 -16.92 11.14
C ALA A 41 6.49 -17.09 11.84
N PRO A 42 6.73 -18.19 12.57
CA PRO A 42 8.01 -18.42 13.23
C PRO A 42 9.19 -18.30 12.25
N GLY A 43 10.24 -17.58 12.65
CA GLY A 43 11.43 -17.34 11.83
C GLY A 43 11.27 -16.27 10.74
N ARG A 44 10.12 -15.60 10.66
CA ARG A 44 9.89 -14.47 9.75
C ARG A 44 10.02 -13.12 10.46
N PRO A 45 10.42 -12.05 9.73
CA PRO A 45 10.49 -10.70 10.29
C PRO A 45 9.11 -10.19 10.74
N GLY A 46 9.11 -9.27 11.70
CA GLY A 46 7.91 -8.56 12.14
C GLY A 46 7.47 -7.47 11.16
N TYR A 47 6.26 -6.96 11.36
CA TYR A 47 5.61 -5.96 10.50
C TYR A 47 6.53 -4.79 10.08
N LEU A 48 7.12 -4.07 11.05
CA LEU A 48 7.97 -2.91 10.76
C LEU A 48 9.30 -3.32 10.11
N GLN A 49 9.85 -4.48 10.48
CA GLN A 49 11.08 -4.99 9.87
C GLN A 49 10.84 -5.36 8.41
N THR A 50 9.71 -5.97 8.10
CA THR A 50 9.33 -6.33 6.73
C THR A 50 9.11 -5.07 5.87
N ILE A 51 8.43 -4.05 6.40
CA ILE A 51 8.28 -2.76 5.69
C ILE A 51 9.65 -2.15 5.38
N LYS A 52 10.55 -2.09 6.37
CA LYS A 52 11.91 -1.56 6.18
C LYS A 52 12.68 -2.33 5.11
N PHE A 53 12.61 -3.66 5.13
CA PHE A 53 13.27 -4.51 4.13
C PHE A 53 12.78 -4.20 2.71
N VAL A 54 11.46 -4.01 2.53
CA VAL A 54 10.88 -3.67 1.23
C VAL A 54 11.33 -2.28 0.77
N ASP A 55 11.22 -1.27 1.65
CA ASP A 55 11.65 0.11 1.39
C ASP A 55 13.14 0.20 1.01
N ASP A 56 14.01 -0.46 1.77
CA ASP A 56 15.46 -0.45 1.53
C ASP A 56 15.82 -1.03 0.15
N GLY A 57 15.19 -2.13 -0.26
CA GLY A 57 15.52 -2.75 -1.55
C GLY A 57 14.97 -1.98 -2.77
N MET A 58 13.89 -1.21 -2.61
CA MET A 58 13.46 -0.24 -3.63
C MET A 58 14.43 0.93 -3.71
N ARG A 59 14.82 1.49 -2.55
CA ARG A 59 15.77 2.60 -2.47
C ARG A 59 17.16 2.28 -3.01
N TYR A 60 17.53 1.01 -3.01
CA TYR A 60 18.77 0.56 -3.62
C TYR A 60 18.75 0.76 -5.14
N VAL A 61 17.64 0.47 -5.81
CA VAL A 61 17.49 0.68 -7.26
C VAL A 61 17.36 2.17 -7.56
N ASP A 62 16.55 2.86 -6.76
CA ASP A 62 16.29 4.29 -6.92
C ASP A 62 16.08 4.96 -5.56
N ARG A 63 17.03 5.83 -5.20
CA ARG A 63 17.09 6.49 -3.89
C ARG A 63 15.80 7.22 -3.50
N ASP A 64 15.07 7.76 -4.48
CA ASP A 64 13.87 8.56 -4.24
C ASP A 64 12.59 7.70 -4.18
N SER A 65 12.70 6.41 -4.53
CA SER A 65 11.61 5.46 -4.38
C SER A 65 11.34 5.14 -2.91
N GLN A 66 10.10 4.82 -2.57
CA GLN A 66 9.69 4.52 -1.19
C GLN A 66 8.62 3.43 -1.13
N PHE A 67 8.66 2.63 -0.07
CA PHE A 67 7.55 1.76 0.33
C PHE A 67 7.04 2.17 1.71
N PHE A 68 5.71 2.25 1.85
CA PHE A 68 5.09 2.54 3.13
C PHE A 68 3.65 2.03 3.20
N ILE A 69 3.15 1.89 4.41
CA ILE A 69 1.73 1.67 4.69
C ILE A 69 1.06 3.01 4.91
N SER A 70 0.08 3.33 4.06
CA SER A 70 -0.70 4.56 4.13
C SER A 70 -1.44 4.64 5.46
N PRO A 71 -1.87 5.83 5.88
CA PRO A 71 -2.68 5.95 7.08
C PRO A 71 -4.07 5.30 6.95
N ALA A 72 -4.49 4.94 5.74
CA ALA A 72 -5.70 4.15 5.48
C ALA A 72 -5.44 2.63 5.55
N GLY A 73 -4.20 2.19 5.75
CA GLY A 73 -3.83 0.77 5.81
C GLY A 73 -3.53 0.14 4.45
N GLU A 74 -3.26 0.97 3.44
CA GLU A 74 -2.91 0.52 2.09
C GLU A 74 -1.41 0.34 1.97
N MET A 75 -0.98 -0.58 1.14
CA MET A 75 0.42 -0.71 0.76
C MET A 75 0.70 0.21 -0.42
N CYS A 76 1.63 1.14 -0.26
CA CYS A 76 1.93 2.15 -1.24
C CYS A 76 3.37 2.08 -1.72
N PHE A 77 3.56 2.15 -3.04
CA PHE A 77 4.85 2.41 -3.67
C PHE A 77 4.89 3.84 -4.18
N ARG A 78 5.91 4.59 -3.76
CA ARG A 78 6.32 5.81 -4.43
C ARG A 78 7.40 5.45 -5.43
N VAL A 79 7.06 5.45 -6.71
CA VAL A 79 7.99 5.09 -7.79
C VAL A 79 7.76 5.97 -9.00
N ARG A 80 8.74 6.03 -9.90
CA ARG A 80 8.48 6.54 -11.25
C ARG A 80 7.57 5.54 -11.96
N PRO A 81 6.42 5.97 -12.48
CA PRO A 81 5.55 5.08 -13.23
C PRO A 81 6.31 4.48 -14.42
N ASN A 82 6.29 3.15 -14.54
CA ASN A 82 6.84 2.47 -15.70
C ASN A 82 5.72 2.33 -16.76
N TYR A 83 5.46 3.41 -17.50
CA TYR A 83 4.47 3.39 -18.58
C TYR A 83 5.11 2.84 -19.87
N PRO A 84 4.40 2.00 -20.65
CA PRO A 84 4.84 1.59 -21.97
C PRO A 84 4.80 2.75 -23.00
N GLU A 85 4.09 3.83 -22.70
CA GLU A 85 4.05 5.05 -23.51
C GLU A 85 5.06 6.07 -23.00
N ILE A 86 5.81 6.68 -23.94
CA ILE A 86 6.82 7.70 -23.66
C ILE A 86 6.13 8.97 -23.18
N ILE A 87 5.90 9.06 -21.87
CA ILE A 87 5.51 10.31 -21.21
C ILE A 87 6.81 10.99 -20.78
N TYR A 88 7.13 12.11 -21.44
CA TYR A 88 8.37 12.86 -21.24
C TYR A 88 8.55 13.45 -19.83
N ASP A 89 7.57 13.30 -18.95
CA ASP A 89 7.60 13.80 -17.56
C ASP A 89 7.09 12.72 -16.58
N ALA A 90 7.96 11.78 -16.23
CA ALA A 90 7.68 10.73 -15.26
C ALA A 90 8.02 11.21 -13.83
N ALA A 91 7.13 12.03 -13.24
CA ALA A 91 7.20 12.35 -11.83
C ALA A 91 6.90 11.11 -10.97
N TYR A 92 7.48 11.03 -9.77
CA TYR A 92 7.15 9.98 -8.80
C TYR A 92 5.68 10.05 -8.42
N ARG A 93 5.02 8.90 -8.40
CA ARG A 93 3.63 8.77 -7.97
C ARG A 93 3.52 7.74 -6.87
N ASN A 94 2.63 8.01 -5.93
CA ASN A 94 2.20 7.02 -4.96
C ASN A 94 1.14 6.15 -5.62
N TRP A 95 1.37 4.84 -5.63
CA TRP A 95 0.44 3.84 -6.10
C TRP A 95 0.11 2.91 -4.94
N CYS A 96 -1.17 2.83 -4.58
CA CYS A 96 -1.63 2.17 -3.37
C CYS A 96 -2.59 1.03 -3.68
N ILE A 97 -2.55 0.00 -2.84
CA ILE A 97 -3.43 -1.16 -2.88
C ILE A 97 -3.71 -1.65 -1.45
N TYR A 98 -4.96 -1.99 -1.15
CA TYR A 98 -5.28 -2.65 0.11
C TYR A 98 -4.75 -4.09 0.12
N PRO A 99 -4.14 -4.58 1.23
CA PRO A 99 -3.62 -5.94 1.28
C PRO A 99 -4.71 -7.01 1.08
N GLN A 100 -5.97 -6.70 1.41
CA GLN A 100 -7.10 -7.63 1.28
C GLN A 100 -7.57 -7.82 -0.17
N VAL A 101 -7.19 -6.93 -1.08
CA VAL A 101 -7.59 -6.98 -2.50
C VAL A 101 -6.44 -7.36 -3.43
N VAL A 102 -5.30 -7.76 -2.86
CA VAL A 102 -4.18 -8.34 -3.62
C VAL A 102 -4.49 -9.80 -3.95
N ASP A 103 -4.50 -10.14 -5.23
CA ASP A 103 -4.64 -11.52 -5.73
C ASP A 103 -3.35 -12.31 -5.55
N ARG A 104 -2.25 -11.73 -6.06
CA ARG A 104 -0.93 -12.33 -6.09
C ARG A 104 0.17 -11.28 -6.09
N VAL A 105 1.34 -11.70 -5.62
CA VAL A 105 2.59 -10.95 -5.73
C VAL A 105 3.46 -11.67 -6.76
N GLU A 106 3.88 -10.95 -7.79
CA GLU A 106 4.72 -11.48 -8.86
C GLU A 106 6.12 -10.89 -8.76
N ALA A 107 7.12 -11.75 -8.93
CA ALA A 107 8.50 -11.37 -9.10
C ALA A 107 8.77 -11.38 -10.62
N ALA A 108 8.92 -10.21 -11.23
CA ALA A 108 9.03 -10.05 -12.67
C ALA A 108 10.44 -9.57 -13.07
N THR A 109 10.96 -10.12 -14.16
CA THR A 109 12.16 -9.59 -14.82
C THR A 109 11.73 -8.57 -15.88
N ASN A 110 12.52 -7.50 -16.04
CA ASN A 110 12.33 -6.54 -17.13
C ASN A 110 13.55 -6.60 -18.06
N ASP A 111 13.39 -7.27 -19.19
CA ASP A 111 14.49 -7.50 -20.14
C ASP A 111 14.89 -6.24 -20.90
N VAL A 112 14.06 -5.18 -20.86
CA VAL A 112 14.33 -3.89 -21.51
C VAL A 112 15.18 -2.98 -20.63
N THR A 113 14.80 -2.83 -19.35
CA THR A 113 15.52 -1.94 -18.41
C THR A 113 16.61 -2.68 -17.63
N GLY A 114 16.59 -4.01 -17.61
CA GLY A 114 17.46 -4.84 -16.76
C GLY A 114 17.13 -4.73 -15.27
N ILE A 115 16.07 -4.01 -14.91
CA ILE A 115 15.66 -3.79 -13.51
C ILE A 115 14.54 -4.78 -13.19
N ASN A 116 14.79 -5.69 -12.25
CA ASN A 116 13.76 -6.59 -11.77
C ASN A 116 12.72 -5.83 -10.94
N GLU A 117 11.49 -6.34 -10.93
CA GLU A 117 10.34 -5.69 -10.30
C GLU A 117 9.57 -6.67 -9.40
N VAL A 118 8.92 -6.12 -8.38
CA VAL A 118 7.83 -6.78 -7.67
C VAL A 118 6.51 -6.14 -8.08
N ARG A 119 5.52 -6.97 -8.42
CA ARG A 119 4.20 -6.52 -8.87
C ARG A 119 3.11 -7.07 -7.98
N LEU A 120 2.17 -6.22 -7.59
CA LEU A 120 1.00 -6.60 -6.82
C LEU A 120 -0.20 -6.48 -7.72
N TRP A 121 -0.86 -7.60 -7.97
CA TRP A 121 -2.02 -7.68 -8.84
C TRP A 121 -3.30 -7.60 -8.04
N CYS A 122 -4.26 -6.85 -8.56
CA CYS A 122 -5.61 -6.81 -8.04
C CYS A 122 -6.31 -8.17 -8.18
N LEU A 123 -7.20 -8.46 -7.24
CA LEU A 123 -8.24 -9.47 -7.41
C LEU A 123 -9.00 -9.22 -8.71
N ARG A 124 -9.30 -10.30 -9.43
CA ARG A 124 -10.08 -10.24 -10.69
C ARG A 124 -11.47 -9.60 -10.52
N SER A 125 -12.05 -9.67 -9.32
CA SER A 125 -13.33 -9.02 -9.00
C SER A 125 -13.21 -7.52 -8.72
N TYR A 126 -12.00 -6.99 -8.56
CA TYR A 126 -11.70 -5.59 -8.27
C TYR A 126 -10.54 -5.06 -9.15
N PRO A 127 -10.65 -5.09 -10.49
CA PRO A 127 -9.54 -4.74 -11.39
C PRO A 127 -9.06 -3.28 -11.28
N GLN A 128 -9.80 -2.42 -10.58
CA GLN A 128 -9.47 -1.01 -10.34
C GLN A 128 -8.81 -0.75 -8.97
N CYS A 129 -8.40 -1.80 -8.25
CA CYS A 129 -7.98 -1.65 -6.86
C CYS A 129 -6.64 -0.89 -6.68
N ALA A 130 -5.79 -0.93 -7.69
CA ALA A 130 -4.53 -0.21 -7.72
C ALA A 130 -4.78 1.21 -8.23
N HIS A 131 -4.44 2.21 -7.42
CA HIS A 131 -4.77 3.59 -7.73
C HIS A 131 -3.74 4.57 -7.18
N ALA A 132 -3.68 5.74 -7.79
CA ALA A 132 -2.89 6.87 -7.31
C ALA A 132 -3.81 7.92 -6.66
N PRO A 133 -3.64 8.26 -5.37
CA PRO A 133 -4.55 9.16 -4.65
C PRO A 133 -4.59 10.56 -5.27
N ASP A 134 -3.47 11.03 -5.81
CA ASP A 134 -3.33 12.42 -6.27
C ASP A 134 -3.80 12.65 -7.72
N SER A 135 -4.06 11.58 -8.48
CA SER A 135 -4.20 11.72 -9.93
C SER A 135 -5.35 10.94 -10.56
N GLY A 136 -6.11 10.17 -9.77
CA GLY A 136 -7.27 9.40 -10.26
C GLY A 136 -6.91 8.29 -11.25
N TRP A 137 -5.62 8.03 -11.45
CA TRP A 137 -5.15 6.95 -12.31
C TRP A 137 -5.40 5.62 -11.63
N VAL A 138 -5.90 4.69 -12.43
CA VAL A 138 -6.27 3.34 -12.01
C VAL A 138 -5.53 2.35 -12.88
N SER A 139 -5.03 1.30 -12.25
CA SER A 139 -4.40 0.15 -12.88
C SER A 139 -4.97 -1.11 -12.25
N ASN A 140 -4.72 -2.26 -12.88
CA ASN A 140 -5.00 -3.57 -12.27
C ASN A 140 -3.80 -4.15 -11.49
N ASN A 141 -2.69 -3.41 -11.46
CA ASN A 141 -1.50 -3.76 -10.68
C ASN A 141 -0.68 -2.52 -10.33
N ILE A 142 0.16 -2.66 -9.31
CA ILE A 142 1.24 -1.71 -8.98
C ILE A 142 2.57 -2.46 -9.05
N SER A 143 3.61 -1.83 -9.59
CA SER A 143 4.95 -2.41 -9.71
C SER A 143 6.02 -1.49 -9.14
N ALA A 144 7.08 -2.08 -8.60
CA ALA A 144 8.24 -1.36 -8.10
C ALA A 144 9.53 -2.11 -8.45
N GLY A 145 10.52 -1.37 -8.97
CA GLY A 145 11.87 -1.89 -9.21
C GLY A 145 12.58 -2.24 -7.91
N THR A 146 13.30 -3.38 -7.89
CA THR A 146 14.00 -3.85 -6.70
C THR A 146 15.15 -4.81 -7.05
N VAL A 147 16.14 -4.92 -6.17
CA VAL A 147 17.34 -5.72 -6.42
C VAL A 147 17.14 -7.23 -6.23
N ASP A 148 16.48 -7.64 -5.15
CA ASP A 148 16.24 -9.04 -4.82
C ASP A 148 14.74 -9.32 -4.92
N TYR A 149 14.22 -9.22 -6.14
CA TYR A 149 12.80 -9.33 -6.46
C TYR A 149 12.15 -10.63 -5.96
N LEU A 150 12.90 -11.73 -5.82
CA LEU A 150 12.41 -12.98 -5.23
C LEU A 150 12.22 -12.87 -3.71
N ARG A 151 13.22 -12.36 -2.98
CA ARG A 151 13.05 -12.13 -1.52
C ARG A 151 12.04 -11.03 -1.24
N GLN A 152 11.97 -10.04 -2.11
CA GLN A 152 11.02 -8.93 -2.00
C GLN A 152 9.60 -9.39 -2.22
N ARG A 153 9.35 -10.25 -3.23
CA ARG A 153 8.05 -10.93 -3.36
C ARG A 153 7.67 -11.63 -2.06
N ALA A 154 8.57 -12.46 -1.52
CA ALA A 154 8.28 -13.21 -0.28
C ALA A 154 8.03 -12.28 0.93
N ALA A 155 8.78 -11.18 1.06
CA ALA A 155 8.58 -10.19 2.11
C ALA A 155 7.24 -9.47 1.97
N VAL A 156 6.86 -9.09 0.76
CA VAL A 156 5.56 -8.46 0.47
C VAL A 156 4.41 -9.44 0.74
N GLU A 157 4.53 -10.71 0.34
CA GLU A 157 3.53 -11.75 0.64
C GLU A 157 3.36 -11.95 2.16
N ASP A 158 4.47 -11.95 2.91
CA ASP A 158 4.45 -12.05 4.36
C ASP A 158 3.76 -10.83 5.00
N LEU A 159 4.10 -9.63 4.53
CA LEU A 159 3.48 -8.40 5.00
C LEU A 159 1.97 -8.38 4.73
N ILE A 160 1.53 -8.78 3.53
CA ILE A 160 0.11 -8.91 3.20
C ILE A 160 -0.58 -9.87 4.18
N SER A 161 0.04 -11.00 4.49
CA SER A 161 -0.49 -11.95 5.48
C SER A 161 -0.60 -11.34 6.87
N ILE A 162 0.45 -10.66 7.35
CA ILE A 162 0.48 -9.93 8.63
C ILE A 162 -0.65 -8.89 8.69
N MET A 163 -0.93 -8.21 7.58
CA MET A 163 -1.99 -7.19 7.46
C MET A 163 -3.40 -7.77 7.25
N GLY A 164 -3.55 -9.11 7.31
CA GLY A 164 -4.85 -9.77 7.21
C GLY A 164 -5.30 -10.08 5.79
N GLY A 165 -4.48 -9.81 4.78
CA GLY A 165 -4.72 -10.24 3.40
C GLY A 165 -4.52 -11.74 3.20
N ASN A 166 -4.81 -12.20 1.98
CA ASN A 166 -4.62 -13.59 1.58
C ASN A 166 -4.26 -13.66 0.10
N VAL A 167 -2.96 -13.70 -0.16
CA VAL A 167 -2.44 -13.97 -1.49
C VAL A 167 -2.57 -15.47 -1.73
N ARG A 168 -3.48 -15.84 -2.63
CA ARG A 168 -3.55 -17.25 -3.07
C ARG A 168 -2.22 -17.53 -3.74
N PHE A 169 -1.50 -18.53 -3.23
CA PHE A 169 -0.15 -18.88 -3.67
C PHE A 169 0.04 -18.58 -5.15
N ALA A 170 0.85 -17.57 -5.43
CA ALA A 170 1.35 -17.25 -6.75
C ALA A 170 2.26 -18.42 -7.15
N GLN A 171 1.66 -19.54 -7.54
CA GLN A 171 2.37 -20.49 -8.37
C GLN A 171 2.84 -19.67 -9.57
N PRO A 172 4.16 -19.55 -9.82
CA PRO A 172 4.60 -19.02 -11.09
C PRO A 172 3.85 -19.80 -12.16
N PRO A 173 3.42 -19.18 -13.27
CA PRO A 173 2.89 -19.94 -14.39
C PRO A 173 3.89 -21.07 -14.67
N SER A 174 3.49 -22.31 -14.37
CA SER A 174 4.27 -23.48 -14.71
C SER A 174 4.21 -23.57 -16.23
N GLY A 175 5.22 -23.02 -16.89
CA GLY A 175 5.33 -23.05 -18.34
C GLY A 175 5.55 -21.68 -18.94
N TYR A 176 6.80 -21.20 -18.90
CA TYR A 176 7.37 -20.78 -20.17
C TYR A 176 7.94 -22.04 -20.81
N LEU A 177 7.41 -22.39 -21.99
CA LEU A 177 8.12 -23.26 -22.91
C LEU A 177 9.44 -22.56 -23.21
N SER A 178 10.52 -23.00 -22.58
CA SER A 178 11.84 -22.75 -23.12
C SER A 178 11.84 -23.36 -24.52
N ASN A 179 12.27 -22.59 -25.52
CA ASN A 179 12.46 -23.06 -26.90
C ASN A 179 13.49 -24.21 -27.03
N THR A 180 13.90 -24.81 -25.92
CA THR A 180 14.84 -25.93 -25.80
C THR A 180 14.18 -27.25 -25.36
N GLY A 181 12.87 -27.29 -25.08
CA GLY A 181 12.15 -28.56 -24.88
C GLY A 181 12.56 -29.39 -23.65
N GLU A 182 13.18 -28.78 -22.64
CA GLU A 182 13.66 -29.49 -21.46
C GLU A 182 12.78 -29.20 -20.23
N ILE A 183 12.09 -30.24 -19.74
CA ILE A 183 11.24 -30.19 -18.54
C ILE A 183 12.15 -30.44 -17.33
N SER A 184 12.30 -29.46 -16.45
CA SER A 184 12.96 -29.67 -15.16
C SER A 184 12.01 -30.36 -14.16
N PRO A 185 12.47 -31.40 -13.43
CA PRO A 185 11.64 -32.11 -12.46
C PRO A 185 11.45 -31.31 -11.17
N PRO A 186 10.36 -31.56 -10.43
CA PRO A 186 10.02 -30.84 -9.21
C PRO A 186 11.03 -31.13 -8.08
N ARG A 187 11.41 -30.09 -7.34
CA ARG A 187 11.97 -30.20 -5.97
C ARG A 187 10.92 -29.80 -4.96
#